data_AF-A0A518DZY9-F1
#
_entry.id   AF-A0A518DZY9-F1
#
_cell.length_a   1.000
_cell.length_b   1.000
_cell.length_c   1.000
_cell.angle_alpha   90.00
_cell.angle_beta   90.00
_cell.angle_gamma   90.00
#
_symmetry.space_group_name_H-M   'P 1'
#
loop_
_entity.id
_entity.type
_entity.pdbx_description
1 polymer ?
#
loop_
_entity_poly.entity_id
_entity_poly.type
_entity_poly.pdbx_seq_one_letter_code
_entity_poly.pdbx_strand_id
1 'polypeptide(L)'
;MSFEFATFPWSYRASQTLMSVTLLLLASTAFGLLGKLPPVGRVVVLAGLGMVIVVSFLLSAYVVVRYPYLSLVGASDGDLFDRQVGSNLGWLTSVLKVLGLLFLVMAVVLIARRGFVSPAAVLFFVYALVMIPVLLFLFFWYRPASHPTVATLIRSTFGVGLLLFPLFLPFVIIGSFRCQRLLDEFGPDQPGGLAADDRLT
;
A
#
# COMPACT_ATOMS: atom_id res chain seq x y z
N MET A 1 -6.95 4.93 -25.62
CA MET A 1 -8.26 4.70 -24.99
C MET A 1 -8.02 4.55 -23.49
N SER A 2 -8.52 5.46 -22.67
CA SER A 2 -8.60 5.24 -21.21
C SER A 2 -9.77 4.30 -20.96
N PHE A 3 -9.53 3.18 -20.28
CA PHE A 3 -10.61 2.36 -19.76
C PHE A 3 -11.21 3.12 -18.57
N GLU A 4 -12.53 3.35 -18.57
CA GLU A 4 -13.24 4.05 -17.50
C GLU A 4 -14.29 3.12 -16.88
N PHE A 5 -14.16 2.88 -15.56
CA PHE A 5 -15.23 2.25 -14.78
C PHE A 5 -16.26 3.30 -14.37
N ALA A 6 -17.54 2.92 -14.36
CA ALA A 6 -18.58 3.76 -13.78
C ALA A 6 -18.38 3.96 -12.27
N THR A 7 -17.96 2.92 -11.54
CA THR A 7 -17.56 3.03 -10.12
C THR A 7 -16.47 2.02 -9.79
N PHE A 8 -15.55 2.36 -8.88
CA PHE A 8 -14.57 1.39 -8.37
C PHE A 8 -15.23 0.29 -7.53
N PRO A 9 -14.67 -0.94 -7.52
CA PRO A 9 -15.16 -2.03 -6.68
C PRO A 9 -15.29 -1.60 -5.21
N TRP A 10 -16.32 -2.09 -4.51
CA TRP A 10 -16.56 -1.74 -3.11
C TRP A 10 -15.35 -2.05 -2.22
N SER A 11 -14.68 -3.18 -2.45
CA SER A 11 -13.47 -3.59 -1.72
C SER A 11 -12.32 -2.60 -1.85
N TYR A 12 -12.13 -1.99 -3.02
CA TYR A 12 -11.12 -0.94 -3.25
C TYR A 12 -11.44 0.32 -2.45
N ARG A 13 -12.70 0.79 -2.51
CA ARG A 13 -13.16 1.97 -1.75
C ARG A 13 -13.09 1.76 -0.24
N ALA A 14 -13.49 0.57 0.22
CA ALA A 14 -13.40 0.18 1.62
C ALA A 14 -11.93 0.10 2.08
N SER A 15 -11.01 -0.40 1.24
CA SER A 15 -9.57 -0.40 1.52
C SER A 15 -9.04 1.01 1.75
N GLN A 16 -9.36 1.94 0.85
CA GLN A 16 -8.94 3.33 0.98
C GLN A 16 -9.56 3.99 2.23
N THR A 17 -10.84 3.77 2.47
CA THR A 17 -11.52 4.34 3.64
C THR A 17 -10.89 3.84 4.94
N LEU A 18 -10.69 2.53 5.07
CA LEU A 18 -10.10 1.93 6.27
C LEU A 18 -8.64 2.34 6.47
N MET A 19 -7.87 2.49 5.39
CA MET A 19 -6.49 2.96 5.48
C MET A 19 -6.42 4.44 5.93
N SER A 20 -7.30 5.30 5.43
CA SER A 20 -7.35 6.70 5.88
C SER A 20 -7.77 6.82 7.35
N VAL A 21 -8.76 6.02 7.80
CA VAL A 21 -9.11 5.89 9.22
C VAL A 21 -7.93 5.39 10.04
N THR A 22 -7.20 4.37 9.56
CA THR A 22 -6.01 3.84 10.23
C THR A 22 -4.96 4.93 10.43
N LEU A 23 -4.68 5.72 9.39
CA LEU A 23 -3.70 6.81 9.46
C LEU A 23 -4.13 7.91 10.43
N LEU A 24 -5.41 8.29 10.41
CA LEU A 24 -5.96 9.27 11.33
C LEU A 24 -5.86 8.79 12.78
N LEU A 25 -6.19 7.52 13.04
CA LEU A 25 -6.08 6.93 14.36
C LEU A 25 -4.62 6.86 14.82
N LEU A 26 -3.70 6.39 13.97
CA LEU A 26 -2.26 6.36 14.29
C LEU A 26 -1.75 7.77 14.60
N ALA A 27 -2.09 8.77 13.79
CA ALA A 27 -1.75 10.17 14.05
C ALA A 27 -2.30 10.62 15.42
N SER A 28 -3.57 10.35 15.71
CA SER A 28 -4.19 10.71 16.99
C SER A 28 -3.46 10.08 18.19
N THR A 29 -2.97 8.85 18.05
CA THR A 29 -2.19 8.19 19.10
C THR A 29 -0.81 8.84 19.28
N ALA A 30 -0.15 9.21 18.18
CA ALA A 30 1.16 9.85 18.18
C ALA A 30 1.12 11.25 18.80
N PHE A 31 0.04 12.01 18.62
CA PHE A 31 -0.18 13.32 19.26
C PHE A 31 -0.65 13.24 20.72
N GLY A 32 -0.57 12.07 21.35
CA GLY A 32 -0.77 11.92 22.79
C GLY A 32 -2.23 11.97 23.26
N LEU A 33 -3.21 11.88 22.36
CA LEU A 33 -4.63 11.83 22.74
C LEU A 33 -4.97 10.59 23.58
N LEU A 34 -4.22 9.49 23.41
CA LEU A 34 -4.35 8.28 24.22
C LEU A 34 -3.97 8.47 25.69
N GLY A 35 -3.05 9.40 25.98
CA GLY A 35 -2.55 9.65 27.33
C GLY A 35 -3.63 10.18 28.28
N LYS A 36 -4.73 10.72 27.75
CA LYS A 36 -5.83 11.27 28.53
C LYS A 36 -6.90 10.24 28.92
N LEU A 37 -6.85 9.02 28.36
CA LEU A 37 -7.82 7.97 28.63
C LEU A 37 -7.48 7.15 29.88
N PRO A 38 -8.49 6.61 30.59
CA PRO A 38 -8.28 5.65 31.67
C PRO A 38 -7.66 4.34 31.13
N PRO A 39 -7.00 3.52 31.98
CA PRO A 39 -6.26 2.33 31.53
C PRO A 39 -7.08 1.35 30.70
N VAL A 40 -8.32 1.06 31.14
CA VAL A 40 -9.25 0.18 30.40
C VAL A 40 -9.62 0.78 29.05
N GLY A 41 -9.90 2.08 29.00
CA GLY A 41 -10.19 2.80 27.75
C GLY A 41 -9.01 2.77 26.78
N ARG A 42 -7.77 2.88 27.27
CA ARG A 42 -6.57 2.76 26.43
C ARG A 42 -6.47 1.38 25.80
N VAL A 43 -6.68 0.32 26.58
CA VAL A 43 -6.62 -1.07 26.07
C VAL A 43 -7.69 -1.29 25.00
N VAL A 44 -8.92 -0.83 25.22
CA VAL A 44 -10.01 -0.97 24.24
C VAL A 44 -9.69 -0.22 22.95
N VAL A 45 -9.17 1.01 23.04
CA VAL A 45 -8.78 1.80 21.86
C VAL A 45 -7.61 1.16 21.12
N LEU A 46 -6.60 0.65 21.82
CA LEU A 46 -5.46 -0.05 21.20
C LEU A 46 -5.89 -1.35 20.53
N ALA A 47 -6.78 -2.12 21.16
CA ALA A 47 -7.32 -3.35 20.58
C ALA A 47 -8.16 -3.05 19.32
N GLY A 48 -9.03 -2.03 19.39
CA GLY A 48 -9.79 -1.55 18.24
C GLY A 48 -8.90 -1.08 17.10
N LEU A 49 -7.86 -0.30 17.40
CA LEU A 49 -6.86 0.14 16.42
C LEU A 49 -6.14 -1.06 15.79
N GLY A 50 -5.71 -2.03 16.59
CA GLY A 50 -5.09 -3.25 16.09
C GLY A 50 -5.98 -4.00 15.11
N MET A 51 -7.27 -4.13 15.43
CA MET A 51 -8.23 -4.78 14.55
C MET A 51 -8.41 -4.00 13.23
N VAL A 52 -8.53 -2.67 13.30
CA VAL A 52 -8.65 -1.83 12.10
C VAL A 52 -7.41 -1.92 11.21
N ILE A 53 -6.20 -1.95 11.79
CA ILE A 53 -4.94 -2.13 11.05
C ILE A 53 -4.95 -3.48 10.32
N VAL A 54 -5.30 -4.57 11.01
CA VAL A 54 -5.32 -5.91 10.42
C VAL A 54 -6.34 -6.00 9.28
N VAL A 55 -7.56 -5.50 9.48
CA VAL A 55 -8.60 -5.52 8.44
C VAL A 55 -8.17 -4.65 7.24
N SER A 56 -7.60 -3.48 7.48
CA SER A 56 -7.09 -2.60 6.41
C SER A 56 -6.00 -3.29 5.60
N PHE A 57 -5.07 -3.97 6.28
CA PHE A 57 -4.00 -4.74 5.64
C PHE A 57 -4.57 -5.88 4.77
N LEU A 58 -5.46 -6.70 5.34
CA LEU A 58 -6.05 -7.84 4.63
C LEU A 58 -6.88 -7.40 3.42
N LEU A 59 -7.65 -6.33 3.56
CA LEU A 59 -8.45 -5.79 2.47
C LEU A 59 -7.57 -5.20 1.36
N SER A 60 -6.49 -4.50 1.72
CA SER A 60 -5.50 -4.01 0.75
C SER A 60 -4.83 -5.16 0.01
N ALA A 61 -4.46 -6.24 0.72
CA ALA A 61 -3.85 -7.43 0.13
C ALA A 61 -4.83 -8.13 -0.83
N TYR A 62 -6.10 -8.26 -0.43
CA TYR A 62 -7.17 -8.78 -1.28
C TYR A 62 -7.30 -7.96 -2.56
N VAL A 63 -7.34 -6.62 -2.45
CA VAL A 63 -7.43 -5.72 -3.60
C VAL A 63 -6.25 -5.89 -4.55
N VAL A 64 -5.02 -5.95 -4.02
CA VAL A 64 -3.80 -6.13 -4.83
C VAL A 64 -3.81 -7.44 -5.61
N VAL A 65 -4.35 -8.52 -5.02
CA VAL A 65 -4.44 -9.82 -5.67
C VAL A 65 -5.65 -9.92 -6.61
N ARG A 66 -6.80 -9.38 -6.22
CA ARG A 66 -8.06 -9.52 -6.98
C ARG A 66 -8.10 -8.57 -8.17
N TYR A 67 -7.66 -7.34 -7.98
CA TYR A 67 -7.76 -6.26 -8.95
C TYR A 67 -6.40 -5.56 -9.18
N PRO A 68 -5.34 -6.29 -9.59
CA PRO A 68 -3.98 -5.74 -9.67
C PRO A 68 -3.80 -4.61 -10.69
N TYR A 69 -4.74 -4.46 -11.63
CA TYR A 69 -4.71 -3.52 -12.75
C TYR A 69 -5.47 -2.21 -12.49
N LEU A 70 -6.09 -2.02 -11.32
CA LEU A 70 -6.91 -0.83 -11.03
C LEU A 70 -6.15 0.49 -11.18
N SER A 71 -4.84 0.47 -11.01
CA SER A 71 -4.00 1.64 -11.25
C SER A 71 -3.99 2.13 -12.71
N LEU A 72 -4.29 1.25 -13.67
CA LEU A 72 -4.32 1.55 -15.11
C LEU A 72 -5.68 2.07 -15.57
N VAL A 73 -6.72 1.93 -14.74
CA VAL A 73 -8.11 2.23 -15.10
C VAL A 73 -8.57 3.46 -14.34
N GLY A 74 -9.21 4.40 -15.03
CA GLY A 74 -9.88 5.54 -14.39
C GLY A 74 -11.27 5.14 -13.92
N ALA A 75 -11.84 5.84 -12.95
CA ALA A 75 -13.28 5.81 -12.71
C ALA A 75 -13.85 7.22 -12.78
N SER A 76 -15.10 7.35 -13.23
CA SER A 76 -15.78 8.65 -13.32
C SER A 76 -15.90 9.36 -11.97
N ASP A 77 -15.97 8.59 -10.88
CA ASP A 77 -16.00 9.14 -9.52
C ASP A 77 -14.61 9.62 -9.03
N GLY A 78 -13.53 9.27 -9.73
CA GLY A 78 -12.16 9.38 -9.21
C GLY A 78 -11.93 8.48 -7.99
N ASP A 79 -10.68 8.33 -7.55
CA ASP A 79 -10.39 7.64 -6.29
C ASP A 79 -10.05 8.60 -5.15
N LEU A 80 -10.19 8.13 -3.91
CA LEU A 80 -9.87 8.94 -2.73
C LEU A 80 -8.39 9.32 -2.70
N PHE A 81 -7.54 8.48 -3.29
CA PHE A 81 -6.12 8.75 -3.45
C PHE A 81 -5.88 10.00 -4.30
N ASP A 82 -6.44 10.09 -5.50
CA ASP A 82 -6.28 11.26 -6.38
C ASP A 82 -6.92 12.51 -5.77
N ARG A 83 -8.02 12.37 -5.02
CA ARG A 83 -8.67 13.50 -4.31
C ARG A 83 -7.84 14.01 -3.12
N GLN A 84 -7.18 13.13 -2.36
CA GLN A 84 -6.45 13.50 -1.13
C GLN A 84 -4.97 13.80 -1.37
N VAL A 85 -4.34 13.13 -2.34
CA VAL A 85 -2.92 13.28 -2.70
C VAL A 85 -2.76 14.25 -3.88
N GLY A 86 -3.84 14.50 -4.63
CA GLY A 86 -3.80 15.28 -5.87
C GLY A 86 -3.06 14.55 -6.99
N SER A 87 -2.91 15.21 -8.14
CA SER A 87 -2.08 14.74 -9.26
C SER A 87 -0.58 14.62 -8.92
N ASN A 88 -0.17 15.03 -7.71
CA ASN A 88 1.21 15.05 -7.24
C ASN A 88 1.68 13.70 -6.67
N LEU A 89 1.35 12.60 -7.34
CA LEU A 89 1.83 11.25 -7.04
C LEU A 89 3.38 11.19 -6.97
N GLY A 90 4.05 12.05 -7.77
CA GLY A 90 5.49 12.24 -7.74
C GLY A 90 6.02 12.81 -6.42
N TRP A 91 5.29 13.72 -5.77
CA TRP A 91 5.70 14.28 -4.47
C TRP A 91 5.55 13.24 -3.36
N LEU A 92 4.41 12.55 -3.28
CA LEU A 92 4.18 11.52 -2.25
C LEU A 92 5.21 10.39 -2.35
N THR A 93 5.47 9.90 -3.57
CA THR A 93 6.50 8.88 -3.78
C THR A 93 7.89 9.39 -3.41
N SER A 94 8.21 10.67 -3.64
CA SER A 94 9.47 11.29 -3.22
C SER A 94 9.59 11.40 -1.69
N VAL A 95 8.52 11.78 -1.00
CA VAL A 95 8.50 11.82 0.48
C VAL A 95 8.68 10.42 1.06
N LEU A 96 7.95 9.42 0.55
CA LEU A 96 8.08 8.04 1.01
C LEU A 96 9.46 7.45 0.73
N LYS A 97 10.08 7.82 -0.39
CA LYS A 97 11.48 7.50 -0.73
C LYS A 97 12.45 8.06 0.30
N VAL A 98 12.32 9.34 0.66
CA VAL A 98 13.16 9.98 1.68
C VAL A 98 12.95 9.33 3.05
N LEU A 99 11.70 9.09 3.46
CA LEU A 99 11.38 8.43 4.72
C LEU A 99 11.94 6.99 4.76
N GLY A 100 11.83 6.24 3.68
CA GLY A 100 12.40 4.90 3.56
C GLY A 100 13.93 4.91 3.67
N LEU A 101 14.60 5.87 3.04
CA LEU A 101 16.06 6.03 3.15
C LEU A 101 16.48 6.40 4.58
N LEU A 102 15.79 7.35 5.22
CA LEU A 102 16.06 7.74 6.60
C LEU A 102 15.87 6.55 7.55
N PHE A 103 14.80 5.77 7.35
CA PHE A 103 14.53 4.55 8.12
C PHE A 103 15.65 3.52 7.96
N LEU A 104 16.15 3.33 6.74
CA LEU A 104 17.28 2.45 6.46
C LEU A 104 18.57 2.90 7.17
N VAL A 105 18.91 4.19 7.08
CA VAL A 105 20.09 4.77 7.76
C VAL A 105 19.96 4.57 9.27
N MET A 106 18.79 4.85 9.83
CA MET A 106 18.46 4.59 11.23
C MET A 106 18.71 3.11 11.60
N ALA A 107 18.28 2.17 10.75
CA ALA A 107 18.48 0.75 10.98
C ALA A 107 19.96 0.35 11.06
N VAL A 108 20.75 0.80 10.09
CA VAL A 108 22.19 0.54 10.05
C VAL A 108 22.88 1.12 11.28
N VAL A 109 22.55 2.37 11.66
CA VAL A 109 23.13 3.03 12.83
C VAL A 109 22.76 2.30 14.13
N LEU A 110 21.52 1.83 14.26
CA LEU A 110 21.04 1.15 15.47
C LEU A 110 21.73 -0.20 15.65
N ILE A 111 21.96 -0.93 14.56
CA ILE A 111 22.69 -2.20 14.54
C ILE A 111 24.17 -1.97 14.81
N ALA A 112 24.79 -0.98 14.18
CA ALA A 112 26.20 -0.66 14.41
C ALA A 112 26.49 -0.27 15.88
N ARG A 113 25.52 0.36 16.56
CA ARG A 113 25.67 0.80 17.96
C ARG A 113 25.36 -0.27 18.99
N ARG A 114 24.40 -1.15 18.74
CA ARG A 114 23.92 -2.12 19.74
C ARG A 114 24.27 -3.57 19.40
N GLY A 115 24.55 -3.90 18.15
CA GLY A 115 24.65 -5.29 17.69
C GLY A 115 23.29 -6.00 17.68
N PHE A 116 23.29 -7.31 17.38
CA PHE A 116 22.09 -8.15 17.30
C PHE A 116 21.69 -8.71 18.67
N VAL A 117 21.46 -7.84 19.66
CA VAL A 117 21.22 -8.27 21.05
C VAL A 117 19.79 -8.77 21.29
N SER A 118 18.85 -8.51 20.37
CA SER A 118 17.46 -8.90 20.53
C SER A 118 16.85 -9.50 19.24
N PRO A 119 15.90 -10.45 19.36
CA PRO A 119 15.16 -10.99 18.21
C PRO A 119 14.45 -9.90 17.40
N ALA A 120 13.97 -8.85 18.07
CA ALA A 120 13.36 -7.70 17.41
C ALA A 120 14.37 -6.93 16.54
N ALA A 121 15.63 -6.80 16.97
CA ALA A 121 16.67 -6.17 16.16
C ALA A 121 17.01 -7.00 14.92
N VAL A 122 17.02 -8.34 15.04
CA VAL A 122 17.20 -9.24 13.89
C VAL A 122 16.05 -9.13 12.90
N LEU A 123 14.80 -9.17 13.38
CA LEU A 123 13.62 -9.00 12.52
C LEU A 123 13.64 -7.65 11.79
N PHE A 124 14.00 -6.59 12.52
CA PHE A 124 14.12 -5.25 11.96
C PHE A 124 15.22 -5.16 10.90
N PHE A 125 16.36 -5.84 11.10
CA PHE A 125 17.43 -5.89 10.12
C PHE A 125 17.02 -6.63 8.85
N VAL A 126 16.39 -7.80 8.98
CA VAL A 126 15.86 -8.56 7.83
C VAL A 126 14.87 -7.70 7.06
N TYR A 127 13.97 -7.03 7.77
CA TYR A 127 13.02 -6.08 7.18
C TYR A 127 13.72 -4.96 6.40
N ALA A 128 14.71 -4.31 7.02
CA ALA A 128 15.49 -3.25 6.38
C ALA A 128 16.21 -3.76 5.14
N LEU A 129 16.79 -4.97 5.20
CA LEU A 129 17.49 -5.60 4.09
C LEU A 129 16.57 -5.89 2.90
N VAL A 130 15.32 -6.30 3.15
CA VAL A 130 14.30 -6.46 2.10
C VAL A 130 13.81 -5.10 1.57
N MET A 131 13.77 -4.07 2.41
CA MET A 131 13.38 -2.72 1.99
C MET A 131 14.41 -2.05 1.07
N ILE A 132 15.71 -2.35 1.19
CA ILE A 132 16.75 -1.79 0.30
C ILE A 132 16.43 -2.02 -1.19
N PRO A 133 16.29 -3.26 -1.69
CA PRO A 133 16.00 -3.50 -3.10
C PRO A 133 14.65 -2.91 -3.52
N VAL A 134 13.67 -2.84 -2.61
CA VAL A 134 12.37 -2.20 -2.88
C VAL A 134 12.55 -0.70 -3.10
N LEU A 135 13.34 -0.02 -2.26
CA LEU A 135 13.65 1.39 -2.44
C LEU A 135 14.43 1.61 -3.74
N LEU A 136 15.47 0.81 -4.01
CA LEU A 136 16.21 0.90 -5.28
C LEU A 136 15.29 0.70 -6.48
N PHE A 137 14.39 -0.28 -6.43
CA PHE A 137 13.34 -0.47 -7.43
C PHE A 137 12.48 0.79 -7.59
N LEU A 138 11.99 1.37 -6.49
CA LEU A 138 11.19 2.60 -6.52
C LEU A 138 11.96 3.82 -7.06
N PHE A 139 13.26 3.90 -6.83
CA PHE A 139 14.11 5.00 -7.29
C PHE A 139 14.44 4.91 -8.78
N PHE A 140 14.86 3.73 -9.24
CA PHE A 140 15.48 3.59 -10.56
C PHE A 140 14.55 2.95 -11.61
N TRP A 141 13.63 2.09 -11.21
CA TRP A 141 12.87 1.25 -12.14
C TRP A 141 11.35 1.46 -12.11
N TYR A 142 10.81 1.93 -10.98
CA TYR A 142 9.36 2.05 -10.83
C TYR A 142 8.76 3.08 -11.79
N ARG A 143 7.87 2.56 -12.64
CA ARG A 143 6.96 3.33 -13.49
C ARG A 143 5.55 2.79 -13.26
N PRO A 144 4.56 3.63 -12.89
CA PRO A 144 3.20 3.17 -12.59
C PRO A 144 2.56 2.36 -13.72
N ALA A 145 2.76 2.77 -14.97
CA ALA A 145 2.23 2.08 -16.15
C ALA A 145 2.86 0.70 -16.38
N SER A 146 4.14 0.53 -16.05
CA SER A 146 4.86 -0.74 -16.24
C SER A 146 4.71 -1.68 -15.04
N HIS A 147 4.30 -1.17 -13.87
CA HIS A 147 4.17 -1.94 -12.63
C HIS A 147 2.79 -1.69 -11.99
N PRO A 148 1.71 -2.10 -12.67
CA PRO A 148 0.35 -1.77 -12.28
C PRO A 148 -0.03 -2.31 -10.89
N THR A 149 0.46 -3.50 -10.53
CA THR A 149 0.19 -4.10 -9.20
C THR A 149 0.78 -3.27 -8.06
N VAL A 150 2.01 -2.75 -8.24
CA VAL A 150 2.65 -1.88 -7.24
C VAL A 150 1.95 -0.54 -7.18
N ALA A 151 1.54 0.01 -8.32
CA ALA A 151 0.75 1.24 -8.36
C ALA A 151 -0.62 1.07 -7.69
N THR A 152 -1.27 -0.09 -7.87
CA THR A 152 -2.53 -0.43 -7.20
C THR A 152 -2.34 -0.53 -5.69
N LEU A 153 -1.26 -1.17 -5.23
CA LEU A 153 -0.89 -1.19 -3.80
C LEU A 153 -0.71 0.23 -3.26
N ILE A 154 0.02 1.10 -3.97
CA ILE A 154 0.24 2.49 -3.55
C ILE A 154 -1.11 3.21 -3.42
N ARG A 155 -1.99 3.12 -4.41
CA ARG A 155 -3.27 3.81 -4.39
C ARG A 155 -4.24 3.25 -3.35
N SER A 156 -4.27 1.93 -3.14
CA SER A 156 -5.17 1.30 -2.16
C SER A 156 -4.75 1.55 -0.71
N THR A 157 -3.45 1.82 -0.49
CA THR A 157 -2.85 2.02 0.85
C THR A 157 -2.41 3.45 1.14
N PHE A 158 -2.69 4.42 0.26
CA PHE A 158 -2.15 5.78 0.34
C PHE A 158 -0.61 5.82 0.47
N GLY A 159 0.07 4.89 -0.19
CA GLY A 159 1.52 4.76 -0.18
C GLY A 159 2.12 4.14 1.10
N VAL A 160 1.35 3.97 2.17
CA VAL A 160 1.80 3.32 3.41
C VAL A 160 2.20 1.86 3.16
N GLY A 161 1.56 1.21 2.19
CA GLY A 161 1.91 -0.13 1.74
C GLY A 161 3.35 -0.25 1.22
N LEU A 162 4.00 0.86 0.81
CA LEU A 162 5.42 0.86 0.47
C LEU A 162 6.30 0.73 1.70
N LEU A 163 5.92 1.35 2.81
CA LEU A 163 6.63 1.15 4.06
C LEU A 163 6.51 -0.29 4.50
N LEU A 164 5.31 -0.89 4.38
CA LEU A 164 4.97 -2.28 4.72
C LEU A 164 5.26 -3.28 3.60
N PHE A 165 6.03 -2.91 2.58
CA PHE A 165 6.18 -3.70 1.37
C PHE A 165 6.68 -5.14 1.60
N PRO A 166 7.60 -5.44 2.55
CA PRO A 166 8.02 -6.81 2.80
C PRO A 166 6.85 -7.73 3.20
N LEU A 167 5.83 -7.19 3.88
CA LEU A 167 4.61 -7.93 4.24
C LEU A 167 3.67 -8.08 3.03
N PHE A 168 3.63 -7.10 2.13
CA PHE A 168 2.84 -7.14 0.91
C PHE A 168 3.49 -7.92 -0.24
N LEU A 169 4.79 -8.19 -0.16
CA LEU A 169 5.58 -8.83 -1.20
C LEU A 169 4.92 -10.10 -1.78
N PRO A 170 4.48 -11.10 -0.99
CA PRO A 170 3.84 -12.29 -1.55
C PRO A 170 2.56 -11.95 -2.33
N PHE A 171 1.76 -11.00 -1.85
CA PHE A 171 0.53 -10.57 -2.51
C PHE A 171 0.81 -9.79 -3.79
N VAL A 172 1.86 -8.96 -3.81
CA VAL A 172 2.31 -8.24 -5.01
C VAL A 172 2.82 -9.22 -6.06
N ILE A 173 3.56 -10.27 -5.68
CA ILE A 173 4.01 -11.31 -6.61
C ILE A 173 2.81 -12.02 -7.24
N ILE A 174 1.88 -12.51 -6.43
CA ILE A 174 0.66 -13.19 -6.91
C ILE A 174 -0.18 -12.24 -7.81
N GLY A 175 -0.38 -11.00 -7.36
CA GLY A 175 -1.09 -9.98 -8.12
C GLY A 175 -0.41 -9.65 -9.45
N SER A 176 0.91 -9.64 -9.51
CA SER A 176 1.68 -9.34 -10.72
C SER A 176 1.53 -10.45 -11.76
N PHE A 177 1.63 -11.72 -11.35
CA PHE A 177 1.39 -12.86 -12.24
C PHE A 177 -0.03 -12.84 -12.81
N ARG A 178 -1.02 -12.58 -11.95
CA ARG A 178 -2.41 -12.46 -12.41
C ARG A 178 -2.61 -11.25 -13.33
N CYS A 179 -1.95 -10.13 -13.05
CA CYS A 179 -2.05 -8.93 -13.89
C CYS A 179 -1.50 -9.19 -15.29
N GLN A 180 -0.35 -9.86 -15.40
CA GLN A 180 0.23 -10.23 -16.69
C GLN A 180 -0.74 -11.10 -17.47
N ARG A 181 -1.27 -12.15 -16.85
CA ARG A 181 -2.27 -13.03 -17.47
C ARG A 181 -3.49 -12.27 -17.98
N LEU A 182 -4.04 -11.35 -17.19
CA LEU A 182 -5.20 -10.54 -17.58
C LEU A 182 -4.89 -9.54 -18.70
N LEU A 183 -3.68 -8.98 -18.73
CA LEU A 183 -3.24 -8.09 -19.80
C LEU A 183 -2.95 -8.84 -21.09
N ASP A 184 -2.47 -10.09 -21.01
CA ASP A 184 -2.30 -10.96 -22.18
C ASP A 184 -3.65 -11.40 -22.75
N GLU A 185 -4.62 -11.71 -21.88
CA GLU A 185 -5.97 -12.15 -22.26
C GLU A 185 -6.86 -11.00 -22.77
N PHE A 186 -6.77 -9.79 -22.19
CA PHE A 186 -7.71 -8.68 -22.44
C PHE A 186 -7.03 -7.33 -22.72
N GLY A 187 -5.78 -7.36 -23.19
CA GLY A 187 -4.97 -6.19 -23.46
C GLY A 187 -5.54 -5.25 -24.53
N PRO A 188 -4.97 -4.03 -24.68
CA PRO A 188 -5.48 -2.98 -25.56
C PRO A 188 -5.53 -3.35 -27.05
N ASP A 189 -4.86 -4.43 -27.46
CA ASP A 189 -4.85 -4.95 -28.83
C ASP A 189 -5.97 -5.99 -29.09
N GLN A 190 -6.81 -6.32 -28.10
CA GLN A 190 -7.91 -7.28 -28.23
C GLN A 190 -9.29 -6.58 -28.35
N PRO A 191 -10.19 -7.06 -29.23
CA PRO A 191 -11.47 -6.39 -29.58
C PRO A 191 -12.57 -6.47 -28.51
N GLY A 192 -12.23 -6.55 -27.23
CA GLY A 192 -13.17 -6.65 -26.11
C GLY A 192 -12.54 -6.30 -24.77
N GLY A 193 -11.69 -5.26 -24.75
CA GLY A 193 -10.82 -4.92 -23.62
C GLY A 193 -11.52 -4.90 -22.25
N LEU A 194 -10.70 -5.05 -21.19
CA LEU A 194 -10.97 -5.25 -19.75
C LEU A 194 -12.26 -4.66 -19.11
N ALA A 195 -12.95 -3.73 -19.75
CA ALA A 195 -14.22 -3.13 -19.32
C ALA A 195 -15.47 -3.95 -19.68
N ALA A 196 -15.38 -4.99 -20.52
CA ALA A 196 -16.56 -5.67 -21.08
C ALA A 196 -16.99 -6.97 -20.38
N ASP A 197 -16.27 -7.48 -19.38
CA ASP A 197 -16.58 -8.79 -18.80
C ASP A 197 -17.12 -8.68 -17.35
N ASP A 198 -18.42 -8.93 -17.20
CA ASP A 198 -19.16 -9.08 -15.93
C ASP A 198 -18.61 -10.22 -15.05
N ARG A 199 -17.64 -11.00 -15.53
CA ARG A 199 -16.92 -12.02 -14.75
C ARG A 199 -15.83 -11.43 -13.84
N LEU A 200 -15.49 -10.15 -14.01
CA LEU A 200 -14.44 -9.47 -13.25
C LEU A 200 -14.97 -8.68 -12.03
N THR A 201 -16.28 -8.46 -11.91
CA THR A 201 -16.91 -7.81 -10.74
C THR A 201 -16.97 -8.69 -9.51
#